data_AF-A0A8T0SQV8-F1
#
_entry.id   AF-A0A8T0SQV8-F1
#
_cell.length_a   1.000
_cell.length_b   1.000
_cell.length_c   1.000
_cell.angle_alpha   90.00
_cell.angle_beta   90.00
_cell.angle_gamma   90.00
#
_symmetry.space_group_name_H-M   'P 1'
#
loop_
_entity.id
_entity.type
_entity.pdbx_description
1 polymer ?
#
loop_
_entity_poly.entity_id
_entity_poly.type
_entity_poly.pdbx_seq_one_letter_code
_entity_poly.pdbx_strand_id
1 'polypeptide(L)'
;MESFDFVFIMHLMIELLGMTDILSRALQRKDQDIVEAMHLITDVKDSLQDLRENGWEPLLKKVKTFCEKNEIEVPDMDEEINIRGTSRRRKQKWQLLQ
;
A
#
# COMPACT_ATOMS: atom_id res chain seq x y z
N MET A 1 -8.38 -11.33 -9.09
CA MET A 1 -7.38 -10.99 -8.07
C MET A 1 -6.13 -10.37 -8.69
N GLU A 2 -5.95 -10.42 -10.01
CA GLU A 2 -4.85 -9.77 -10.74
C GLU A 2 -5.24 -8.34 -11.14
N SER A 3 -5.40 -7.45 -10.17
CA SER A 3 -5.56 -6.01 -10.44
C SER A 3 -4.53 -5.21 -9.68
N PHE A 4 -4.13 -4.07 -10.25
CA PHE A 4 -3.20 -3.15 -9.61
C PHE A 4 -3.64 -2.79 -8.17
N ASP A 5 -4.91 -2.47 -7.96
CA ASP A 5 -5.46 -2.12 -6.64
C ASP A 5 -5.25 -3.23 -5.60
N PHE A 6 -5.46 -4.48 -6.01
CA PHE A 6 -5.26 -5.62 -5.12
C PHE A 6 -3.77 -5.78 -4.76
N VAL A 7 -2.88 -5.71 -5.76
CA VAL A 7 -1.44 -5.79 -5.55
C VAL A 7 -0.93 -4.66 -4.67
N PHE A 8 -1.46 -3.44 -4.87
CA PHE A 8 -1.13 -2.28 -4.08
C PHE A 8 -1.51 -2.49 -2.60
N ILE A 9 -2.76 -2.87 -2.34
CA ILE A 9 -3.24 -3.17 -0.98
C ILE A 9 -2.42 -4.30 -0.37
N MET A 10 -2.14 -5.36 -1.12
CA MET A 10 -1.34 -6.48 -0.64
C MET A 10 0.05 -6.02 -0.17
N HIS A 11 0.77 -5.24 -0.98
CA HIS A 11 2.10 -4.75 -0.62
C HIS A 11 2.06 -3.78 0.57
N LEU A 12 1.07 -2.89 0.62
CA LEU A 12 0.87 -1.98 1.75
C LEU A 12 0.61 -2.76 3.04
N MET A 13 -0.24 -3.79 2.98
CA MET A 13 -0.56 -4.63 4.13
C MET A 13 0.64 -5.44 4.59
N ILE A 14 1.49 -5.94 3.68
CA ILE A 14 2.73 -6.64 4.05
C ILE A 14 3.64 -5.73 4.89
N GLU A 15 3.83 -4.48 4.47
CA GLU A 15 4.71 -3.53 5.19
C GLU A 15 4.09 -3.11 6.52
N LEU A 16 2.79 -2.77 6.53
CA LEU A 16 2.07 -2.35 7.73
C LEU A 16 1.97 -3.46 8.79
N LEU A 17 1.57 -4.66 8.37
CA LEU A 17 1.44 -5.81 9.26
C LEU A 17 2.81 -6.30 9.72
N GLY A 18 3.84 -6.23 8.87
CA GLY A 18 5.21 -6.56 9.27
C GLY A 18 5.72 -5.69 10.43
N MET A 19 5.51 -4.37 10.35
CA MET A 19 5.90 -3.46 11.44
C MET A 19 5.10 -3.71 12.72
N THR A 20 3.79 -3.88 12.60
CA THR A 20 2.91 -4.06 13.76
C THR A 20 3.01 -5.46 14.37
N ASP A 21 3.44 -6.49 13.62
CA ASP A 21 3.71 -7.83 14.14
C ASP A 21 4.85 -7.83 15.18
N ILE A 22 5.92 -7.08 14.92
CA ILE A 22 7.05 -6.94 15.86
C ILE A 22 6.52 -6.42 17.21
N LEU A 23 5.73 -5.35 17.17
CA LEU A 23 5.11 -4.78 18.36
C LEU A 23 4.17 -5.78 19.04
N SER A 24 3.29 -6.41 18.27
CA SER A 24 2.31 -7.37 18.75
C SER A 24 2.96 -8.53 19.49
N ARG A 25 4.02 -9.11 18.92
CA ARG A 25 4.76 -10.22 19.53
C ARG A 25 5.48 -9.81 20.80
N ALA A 26 6.10 -8.63 20.83
CA ALA A 26 6.77 -8.15 22.02
C ALA A 26 5.80 -7.86 23.17
N LEU A 27 4.66 -7.23 22.89
CA LEU A 27 3.64 -6.92 23.91
C LEU A 27 2.91 -8.16 24.44
N GLN A 28 2.89 -9.25 23.69
CA GLN A 28 2.31 -10.52 24.15
C GLN A 28 3.23 -11.32 25.09
N ARG A 29 4.51 -10.92 25.23
CA ARG A 29 5.45 -11.57 26.15
C ARG A 29 5.10 -11.25 27.61
N LYS A 30 5.03 -12.29 28.43
CA LYS A 30 4.68 -12.16 29.86
C LYS A 30 5.80 -11.54 30.72
N ASP A 31 7.04 -11.60 30.22
CA ASP A 31 8.27 -11.17 30.87
C ASP A 31 8.81 -9.86 30.28
N GLN A 32 7.97 -9.09 29.58
CA GLN A 32 8.44 -7.88 28.90
C GLN A 32 8.76 -6.77 29.90
N ASP A 33 9.95 -6.18 29.76
CA ASP A 33 10.32 -4.97 30.49
C ASP A 33 9.52 -3.76 29.97
N ILE A 34 8.98 -2.96 30.89
CA ILE A 34 8.12 -1.83 30.55
C ILE A 34 8.86 -0.71 29.81
N VAL A 35 10.14 -0.48 30.13
CA VAL A 35 10.97 0.53 29.47
C VAL A 35 11.25 0.07 28.04
N GLU A 36 11.60 -1.20 27.86
CA GLU A 36 11.82 -1.79 26.55
C GLU A 36 10.55 -1.77 25.68
N ALA A 37 9.38 -2.06 26.26
CA ALA A 37 8.11 -1.96 25.56
C ALA A 37 7.81 -0.53 25.07
N MET A 38 8.12 0.49 25.89
CA MET A 38 7.92 1.89 25.52
C MET A 38 8.84 2.35 24.38
N HIS A 39 10.09 1.90 24.38
CA HIS A 39 11.00 2.13 23.25
C HIS A 39 10.47 1.51 21.98
N LEU A 40 10.06 0.24 22.03
CA LEU A 40 9.49 -0.45 20.87
C LEU A 40 8.23 0.22 20.31
N ILE A 41 7.33 0.69 21.18
CA ILE A 41 6.14 1.45 20.75
C ILE A 41 6.56 2.70 19.99
N THR A 42 7.58 3.40 20.48
CA THR A 42 8.08 4.63 19.84
C THR A 42 8.71 4.32 18.48
N ASP A 43 9.56 3.29 18.40
CA ASP A 43 10.22 2.88 17.17
C ASP A 43 9.23 2.47 16.08
N VAL A 44 8.21 1.69 16.45
CA VAL A 44 7.16 1.26 15.51
C VAL A 44 6.30 2.42 15.09
N LYS A 45 5.96 3.34 16.01
CA LYS A 45 5.23 4.58 15.67
C LYS A 45 6.03 5.44 14.69
N ASP A 46 7.33 5.60 14.91
CA ASP A 46 8.21 6.39 14.02
C ASP A 46 8.38 5.70 12.65
N SER A 47 8.44 4.36 12.60
CA SER A 47 8.47 3.61 11.34
C SER A 47 7.16 3.74 10.55
N LEU A 48 6.02 3.69 11.22
CA LEU A 48 4.70 3.91 10.60
C LEU A 48 4.55 5.35 10.09
N GLN A 49 5.11 6.31 10.82
CA GLN A 49 5.16 7.71 10.42
C GLN A 49 6.01 7.88 9.16
N ASP A 50 7.19 7.27 9.10
CA ASP A 50 8.05 7.29 7.92
C ASP A 50 7.38 6.62 6.70
N LEU A 51 6.72 5.47 6.88
CA LEU A 51 5.93 4.85 5.80
C LEU A 51 4.87 5.81 5.26
N ARG A 52 4.23 6.60 6.13
CA ARG A 52 3.21 7.57 5.71
C ARG A 52 3.80 8.75 4.94
N GLU A 53 4.93 9.29 5.39
CA GLU A 53 5.50 10.52 4.85
C GLU A 53 6.42 10.28 3.64
N ASN A 54 7.21 9.20 3.69
CA ASN A 54 8.25 8.90 2.72
C ASN A 54 8.02 7.57 1.99
N GLY A 55 7.08 6.73 2.44
CA GLY A 55 6.87 5.38 1.91
C GLY A 55 6.08 5.29 0.60
N TRP A 56 5.44 6.37 0.13
CA TRP A 56 4.64 6.35 -1.10
C TRP A 56 5.44 5.94 -2.33
N GLU A 57 6.53 6.66 -2.64
CA GLU A 57 7.31 6.44 -3.86
C GLU A 57 8.00 5.06 -3.87
N PRO A 58 8.64 4.60 -2.77
CA PRO A 58 9.18 3.24 -2.69
C PRO A 58 8.11 2.16 -2.87
N LEU A 59 6.95 2.29 -2.21
CA LEU A 59 5.85 1.34 -2.30
C LEU A 59 5.31 1.26 -3.73
N LEU A 60 5.05 2.42 -4.35
CA LEU A 60 4.53 2.49 -5.71
C LEU A 60 5.49 1.84 -6.71
N LYS A 61 6.80 2.13 -6.60
CA LYS A 61 7.83 1.50 -7.43
C LYS A 61 7.84 -0.03 -7.30
N LYS A 62 7.74 -0.53 -6.07
CA LYS A 62 7.69 -1.97 -5.77
C LYS A 62 6.44 -2.63 -6.39
N VAL A 63 5.28 -1.97 -6.25
CA VAL A 63 4.01 -2.43 -6.84
C VAL A 63 4.07 -2.45 -8.37
N LYS A 64 4.57 -1.37 -9.00
CA LYS A 64 4.74 -1.31 -10.47
C LYS A 64 5.64 -2.42 -10.98
N THR A 65 6.80 -2.61 -10.35
CA THR A 65 7.75 -3.69 -10.71
C THR A 65 7.11 -5.07 -10.58
N PHE A 66 6.31 -5.29 -9.52
CA PHE A 66 5.58 -6.53 -9.34
C PHE A 66 4.53 -6.73 -10.45
N CYS A 67 3.73 -5.70 -10.74
CA CYS A 67 2.69 -5.77 -11.77
C CYS A 67 3.28 -6.04 -13.16
N GLU A 68 4.34 -5.33 -13.54
CA GLU A 68 5.06 -5.53 -14.81
C GLU A 68 5.55 -6.98 -14.97
N LYS A 69 6.14 -7.54 -13.91
CA LYS A 69 6.64 -8.92 -13.91
C LYS A 69 5.54 -9.97 -14.04
N ASN A 70 4.33 -9.66 -13.57
CA ASN A 70 3.19 -10.58 -13.58
C ASN A 70 2.17 -10.22 -14.65
N GLU A 71 2.54 -9.37 -15.62
CA GLU A 71 1.66 -8.94 -16.73
C GLU A 71 0.33 -8.31 -16.27
N ILE A 72 0.35 -7.65 -15.11
CA ILE A 72 -0.79 -6.93 -14.54
C ILE A 72 -0.77 -5.49 -15.06
N GLU A 73 -1.87 -5.03 -15.66
CA GLU A 73 -2.00 -3.68 -16.17
C GLU A 73 -1.81 -2.63 -15.05
N VAL A 74 -0.83 -1.73 -15.24
CA VAL A 74 -0.60 -0.58 -14.36
C VAL A 74 -1.40 0.60 -14.92
N PRO A 75 -2.30 1.20 -14.14
CA PRO A 75 -3.07 2.35 -14.60
C PRO A 75 -2.15 3.55 -14.82
N ASP A 76 -2.39 4.29 -15.90
CA ASP A 76 -1.83 5.63 -16.06
C ASP A 76 -2.48 6.55 -15.01
N MET A 77 -1.65 7.05 -14.10
CA MET A 77 -2.05 7.94 -13.00
C MET A 77 -2.05 9.41 -13.42
N ASP A 78 -1.45 9.72 -14.58
CA ASP A 78 -1.42 11.07 -15.16
C ASP A 78 -2.55 11.28 -16.18
N GLU A 79 -3.32 10.23 -16.52
CA GLU A 79 -4.46 10.34 -17.44
C GLU A 79 -5.53 11.29 -16.88
N GLU A 80 -5.81 12.39 -17.61
CA GLU A 80 -6.87 13.32 -17.26
C GLU A 80 -8.24 12.62 -17.22
N ILE A 81 -8.82 12.55 -16.02
CA ILE A 81 -10.21 12.12 -15.84
C ILE A 81 -11.11 13.32 -16.15
N ASN A 82 -11.99 13.16 -17.15
CA ASN A 82 -12.92 14.22 -17.54
C ASN A 82 -13.73 14.73 -16.33
N ILE A 83 -13.73 16.05 -16.12
CA ILE A 83 -14.27 16.81 -14.97
C ILE A 83 -15.71 16.39 -14.60
N ARG A 84 -16.46 15.83 -15.57
CA ARG A 84 -17.81 15.27 -15.34
C ARG A 84 -17.86 13.93 -14.60
N GLY A 85 -16.76 13.43 -14.05
CA GLY A 85 -16.75 12.22 -13.21
C GLY A 85 -17.22 10.97 -13.94
N THR A 86 -16.90 10.86 -15.23
CA THR A 86 -17.32 9.71 -16.03
C THR A 86 -16.35 8.56 -15.79
N SER A 87 -16.81 7.44 -15.22
CA SER A 87 -15.93 6.28 -15.00
C SER A 87 -15.33 5.77 -16.32
N ARG A 88 -14.07 5.29 -16.27
CA ARG A 88 -13.35 4.74 -17.45
C ARG A 88 -14.18 3.68 -18.20
N ARG A 89 -14.92 2.82 -17.48
CA ARG A 89 -15.86 1.83 -18.06
C ARG A 89 -16.93 2.45 -18.95
N ARG A 90 -17.44 3.64 -18.59
CA ARG A 90 -18.46 4.33 -19.36
C ARG A 90 -17.86 4.90 -20.66
N LYS A 91 -16.64 5.45 -20.61
CA LYS A 91 -15.91 6.00 -21.77
C LYS A 91 -15.64 4.93 -22.83
N GLN A 92 -15.14 3.76 -22.43
CA GLN A 92 -14.91 2.61 -23.34
C GLN A 92 -16.19 2.14 -24.02
N LYS A 93 -17.31 2.08 -23.29
CA LYS A 93 -18.63 1.71 -23.85
C LYS A 93 -19.10 2.68 -24.94
N TRP A 94 -18.83 3.98 -24.79
CA TRP A 94 -19.19 4.98 -25.81
C TRP A 94 -18.31 4.89 -27.06
N GLN A 95 -17.02 4.57 -26.91
CA GLN A 95 -16.09 4.41 -28.04
C GLN A 95 -16.36 3.14 -28.87
N LEU A 96 -16.98 2.11 -28.29
CA LEU A 96 -17.38 0.88 -28.98
C LEU A 96 -18.76 0.97 -29.68
N LEU A 97 -19.49 2.07 -29.48
CA LEU A 97 -20.82 2.31 -30.06
C LEU A 97 -20.79 3.36 -31.19
N GLN A 98 -19.61 3.77 -31.63
CA GLN A 98 -19.35 4.61 -32.81
C GLN A 98 -18.51 3.82 -33.81
#